data_AF-A0A7J6KZL4-F1
#
_entry.id   AF-A0A7J6KZL4-F1
#
_cell.length_a   1.000
_cell.length_b   1.000
_cell.length_c   1.000
_cell.angle_alpha   90.00
_cell.angle_beta   90.00
_cell.angle_gamma   90.00
#
_symmetry.space_group_name_H-M   'P 1'
#
loop_
_entity.id
_entity.type
_entity.pdbx_description
1 polymer ?
#
loop_
_entity_poly.entity_id
_entity_poly.type
_entity_poly.pdbx_seq_one_letter_code
_entity_poly.pdbx_strand_id
1 'polypeptide(L)'
;MDESFLHTMPAGEGFEAFRSLDNTSDTMGNMIRTPSLDTTTVVAKILDNLGDTTTTTSSSSGAAGRNSIRVWNKSARDYIDMKLMKGRSYIVGYDVVRPYLEEGRGIPSGVVYYYYHHCLTLPVMTEFKKAEELFDRLLESHEALVTDHIPNGRDELPSNKEDLEQYNEFEGLIHECGNYILKFKKRLLDGSRKNPDAAAVYGPKMKAKVEGLIERYEEVYEQYEDIIQPLFEHASLQEKDRLRREEERRKQDKKDAIEKDVQQRAQWAANFDKTREEAERAQQEREAAEKERVDAQNAELMAKRREEEEKIRSMDEDTKICTAIKEMLECNDNMTIAQLRMHLGKLKEYISAIASTPEDDQLRTVRLANRSFNDNIGCLPGAVLFLRGVGFQPTIDTNKSHDDMIRFIKLKEPDAVKDWDYWQTWQKRLENYVDFLSTFEAQMPTSFDAQRLFINQADINADHIIQLWHDTGITTSTTSQ
;
A
#
# COMPACT_ATOMS: atom_id res chain seq x y z
N MET A 1 -11.46 20.45 -25.44
CA MET A 1 -11.81 21.80 -24.98
C MET A 1 -12.89 21.61 -23.93
N ASP A 2 -12.48 21.55 -22.67
CA ASP A 2 -13.20 22.12 -21.53
C ASP A 2 -12.41 21.85 -20.23
N GLU A 3 -12.55 22.83 -19.35
CA GLU A 3 -11.88 23.19 -18.09
C GLU A 3 -11.80 22.06 -17.04
N SER A 4 -10.61 21.74 -16.53
CA SER A 4 -10.04 22.22 -15.26
C SER A 4 -10.90 22.01 -13.99
N PHE A 5 -10.54 21.00 -13.20
CA PHE A 5 -10.83 20.94 -11.76
C PHE A 5 -9.61 20.37 -11.02
N LEU A 6 -8.85 21.27 -10.38
CA LEU A 6 -7.86 20.99 -9.35
C LEU A 6 -8.53 21.26 -8.00
N HIS A 7 -8.50 20.29 -7.09
CA HIS A 7 -8.79 20.53 -5.68
C HIS A 7 -7.67 20.00 -4.79
N THR A 8 -7.36 20.88 -3.85
CA THR A 8 -6.23 21.00 -2.94
C THR A 8 -6.36 20.01 -1.79
N MET A 9 -5.24 19.41 -1.37
CA MET A 9 -5.10 18.71 -0.10
C MET A 9 -4.90 19.70 1.06
N PRO A 10 -5.27 19.35 2.30
CA PRO A 10 -4.64 19.89 3.49
C PRO A 10 -3.57 18.94 4.06
N ALA A 11 -2.49 19.56 4.50
CA ALA A 11 -1.34 18.98 5.19
C ALA A 11 -1.62 18.70 6.67
N GLY A 12 -0.82 17.81 7.28
CA GLY A 12 -0.56 17.82 8.71
C GLY A 12 -0.19 16.45 9.30
N GLU A 13 0.87 16.45 10.13
CA GLU A 13 1.35 15.35 11.00
C GLU A 13 2.24 14.31 10.32
N GLY A 14 3.47 14.00 10.75
CA GLY A 14 4.28 14.39 11.90
C GLY A 14 5.49 13.45 11.89
N PHE A 15 6.70 13.98 11.77
CA PHE A 15 7.95 13.22 11.76
C PHE A 15 8.33 12.85 13.20
N GLU A 16 8.44 11.55 13.51
CA GLU A 16 9.23 11.06 14.64
C GLU A 16 10.34 10.12 14.15
N ALA A 17 11.56 10.50 14.49
CA ALA A 17 12.78 9.75 14.27
C ALA A 17 12.97 8.72 15.38
N PHE A 18 13.36 7.49 15.05
CA PHE A 18 14.01 6.59 16.01
C PHE A 18 15.24 5.88 15.43
N ARG A 19 16.23 5.82 16.31
CA ARG A 19 17.64 5.50 16.12
C ARG A 19 17.92 4.03 15.77
N SER A 20 19.06 3.84 15.11
CA SER A 20 19.77 2.56 15.01
C SER A 20 20.24 2.07 16.38
N LEU A 21 20.39 0.75 16.50
CA LEU A 21 21.40 0.11 17.34
C LEU A 21 21.73 -1.28 16.76
N ASP A 22 23.03 -1.51 16.64
CA ASP A 22 23.69 -2.71 16.14
C ASP A 22 23.73 -3.87 17.16
N ASN A 23 23.88 -5.08 16.60
CA ASN A 23 24.71 -6.22 17.02
C ASN A 23 24.68 -6.74 18.47
N THR A 24 24.32 -8.03 18.61
CA THR A 24 25.15 -9.04 19.29
C THR A 24 24.90 -10.44 18.72
N SER A 25 25.99 -11.18 18.56
CA SER A 25 26.08 -12.55 18.07
C SER A 25 25.86 -13.62 19.16
N ASP A 26 25.65 -14.84 18.67
CA ASP A 26 26.22 -16.12 19.13
C ASP A 26 25.40 -17.19 19.88
N THR A 27 25.48 -18.37 19.25
CA THR A 27 25.60 -19.75 19.76
C THR A 27 24.39 -20.61 20.13
N MET A 28 24.16 -21.57 19.22
CA MET A 28 23.80 -23.01 19.36
C MET A 28 23.16 -23.57 20.63
N GLY A 29 22.11 -24.37 20.42
CA GLY A 29 21.65 -25.40 21.38
C GLY A 29 20.49 -26.23 20.84
N ASN A 30 20.77 -27.28 20.08
CA ASN A 30 19.79 -28.31 19.70
C ASN A 30 19.26 -29.05 20.95
N MET A 31 17.95 -29.04 21.16
CA MET A 31 17.27 -30.04 21.99
C MET A 31 15.96 -30.47 21.32
N ILE A 32 15.97 -31.71 20.85
CA ILE A 32 14.78 -32.44 20.39
C ILE A 32 13.87 -32.64 21.61
N ARG A 33 12.70 -31.99 21.61
CA ARG A 33 11.60 -32.30 22.53
C ARG A 33 10.56 -33.13 21.77
N THR A 34 10.26 -34.31 22.31
CA THR A 34 9.11 -35.13 21.92
C THR A 34 7.81 -34.33 22.06
N PRO A 35 6.84 -34.42 21.13
CA PRO A 35 5.62 -33.65 21.22
C PRO A 35 4.71 -34.24 22.31
N SER A 36 4.50 -33.48 23.39
CA SER A 36 3.36 -33.71 24.26
C SER A 36 2.09 -33.35 23.47
N LEU A 37 1.18 -34.30 23.31
CA LEU A 37 -0.15 -34.05 22.76
C LEU A 37 -0.85 -33.00 23.62
N ASP A 38 -0.93 -31.78 23.08
CA ASP A 38 -1.51 -30.65 23.76
C ASP A 38 -3.03 -30.76 23.72
N THR A 39 -3.69 -30.50 24.85
CA THR A 39 -5.15 -30.56 25.05
C THR A 39 -5.93 -29.76 23.98
N THR A 40 -5.27 -28.76 23.40
CA THR A 40 -5.73 -27.89 22.31
C THR A 40 -6.05 -28.67 21.02
N THR A 41 -5.30 -29.73 20.70
CA THR A 41 -5.44 -30.50 19.44
C THR A 41 -6.68 -31.39 19.43
N VAL A 42 -7.12 -31.86 20.60
CA VAL A 42 -8.29 -32.75 20.72
C VAL A 42 -9.60 -31.97 20.54
N VAL A 43 -9.64 -30.69 20.93
CA VAL A 43 -10.85 -29.86 20.85
C VAL A 43 -11.13 -29.39 19.41
N ALA A 44 -10.10 -29.04 18.64
CA ALA A 44 -10.26 -28.60 17.25
C ALA A 44 -10.89 -29.68 16.35
N LYS A 45 -10.48 -30.94 16.54
CA LYS A 45 -10.96 -32.08 15.73
C LYS A 45 -12.44 -32.42 15.94
N ILE A 46 -13.03 -32.02 17.07
CA ILE A 46 -14.46 -32.23 17.36
C ILE A 46 -15.31 -31.16 16.67
N LEU A 47 -14.77 -29.94 16.51
CA LEU A 47 -15.48 -28.81 15.92
C LEU A 47 -15.38 -28.76 14.39
N ASP A 48 -14.33 -29.34 13.78
CA ASP A 48 -14.23 -29.45 12.31
C ASP A 48 -15.33 -30.33 11.68
N ASN A 49 -15.98 -31.21 12.45
CA ASN A 49 -17.17 -31.96 12.01
C ASN A 49 -18.47 -31.12 12.06
N LEU A 50 -18.41 -29.86 12.53
CA LEU A 50 -19.51 -28.91 12.59
C LEU A 50 -19.21 -27.78 11.60
N GLY A 51 -19.59 -28.01 10.34
CA GLY A 51 -19.17 -27.23 9.18
C GLY A 51 -19.67 -25.78 9.08
N ASP A 52 -19.62 -24.98 10.15
CA ASP A 52 -19.73 -23.50 10.09
C ASP A 52 -19.41 -22.79 11.43
N THR A 53 -18.25 -23.08 12.04
CA THR A 53 -17.73 -22.30 13.18
C THR A 53 -16.35 -21.71 12.90
N THR A 54 -16.22 -20.38 13.07
CA THR A 54 -14.94 -19.68 13.01
C THR A 54 -14.30 -19.67 14.40
N THR A 55 -13.11 -20.26 14.50
CA THR A 55 -12.32 -20.28 15.74
C THR A 55 -11.32 -19.12 15.70
N THR A 56 -11.30 -18.27 16.73
CA THR A 56 -10.24 -17.27 16.92
C THR A 56 -9.52 -17.55 18.23
N THR A 57 -8.31 -18.09 18.14
CA THR A 57 -7.44 -18.37 19.27
C THR A 57 -6.52 -17.18 19.51
N SER A 58 -6.71 -16.47 20.61
CA SER A 58 -5.73 -15.48 21.11
C SER A 58 -5.07 -16.00 22.38
N SER A 59 -3.78 -16.33 22.29
CA SER A 59 -2.95 -16.69 23.44
C SER A 59 -2.26 -15.42 23.97
N SER A 60 -2.77 -14.83 25.06
CA SER A 60 -2.06 -13.76 25.76
C SER A 60 -1.13 -14.37 26.82
N SER A 61 0.18 -14.22 26.61
CA SER A 61 1.19 -14.60 27.60
C SER A 61 1.36 -13.46 28.62
N GLY A 62 0.45 -13.39 29.59
CA GLY A 62 0.54 -12.50 30.75
C GLY A 62 0.31 -13.30 32.04
N ALA A 63 1.15 -13.07 33.04
CA ALA A 63 1.28 -13.86 34.26
C ALA A 63 -0.04 -14.00 35.08
N ALA A 64 -0.79 -15.07 34.84
CA ALA A 64 -1.60 -15.87 35.79
C ALA A 64 -2.39 -16.89 34.96
N GLY A 65 -1.83 -18.09 34.78
CA GLY A 65 -2.39 -19.13 33.90
C GLY A 65 -3.80 -19.59 34.30
N ARG A 66 -4.80 -19.07 33.59
CA ARG A 66 -6.14 -19.66 33.52
C ARG A 66 -6.31 -20.22 32.11
N ASN A 67 -6.28 -21.53 31.97
CA ASN A 67 -6.62 -22.20 30.72
C ASN A 67 -8.14 -22.16 30.56
N SER A 68 -8.66 -21.13 29.88
CA SER A 68 -10.05 -21.07 29.46
C SER A 68 -10.16 -21.08 27.95
N ILE A 69 -11.10 -21.86 27.42
CA ILE A 69 -11.48 -21.80 26.01
C ILE A 69 -12.78 -21.00 25.93
N ARG A 70 -12.81 -20.04 25.00
CA ARG A 70 -13.98 -19.20 24.74
C ARG A 70 -14.64 -19.67 23.46
N VAL A 71 -15.91 -20.07 23.54
CA VAL A 71 -16.67 -20.60 22.39
C VAL A 71 -17.82 -19.65 22.06
N TRP A 72 -17.95 -19.25 20.80
CA TRP A 72 -19.03 -18.37 20.34
C TRP A 72 -20.33 -19.16 20.16
N ASN A 73 -21.38 -18.78 20.87
CA ASN A 73 -22.72 -19.32 20.70
C ASN A 73 -23.53 -18.41 19.76
N LYS A 74 -23.71 -18.84 18.50
CA LYS A 74 -24.44 -18.07 17.47
C LYS A 74 -25.90 -17.78 17.85
N SER A 75 -26.59 -18.69 18.54
CA SER A 75 -28.02 -18.51 18.89
C SER A 75 -28.22 -17.47 19.99
N ALA A 76 -27.32 -17.43 20.97
CA ALA A 76 -27.34 -16.43 22.04
C ALA A 76 -26.61 -15.12 21.67
N ARG A 77 -25.84 -15.11 20.57
CA ARG A 77 -24.91 -14.04 20.17
C ARG A 77 -23.96 -13.64 21.30
N ASP A 78 -23.46 -14.62 22.06
CA ASP A 78 -22.55 -14.40 23.18
C ASP A 78 -21.44 -15.46 23.24
N TYR A 79 -20.38 -15.18 23.98
CA TYR A 79 -19.26 -16.07 24.22
C TYR A 79 -19.40 -16.81 25.56
N ILE A 80 -19.20 -18.13 25.53
CA ILE A 80 -19.18 -18.95 26.75
C ILE A 80 -17.72 -19.26 27.11
N ASP A 81 -17.27 -18.80 28.27
CA ASP A 81 -15.95 -19.11 28.84
C ASP A 81 -15.99 -20.46 29.59
N MET A 82 -15.31 -21.47 29.05
CA MET A 82 -15.15 -22.77 29.72
C MET A 82 -13.78 -22.83 30.42
N LYS A 83 -13.78 -23.01 31.76
CA LYS A 83 -12.55 -23.21 32.54
C LYS A 83 -12.11 -24.67 32.47
N LEU A 84 -10.90 -24.92 31.98
CA LEU A 84 -10.28 -26.25 31.99
C LEU A 84 -9.46 -26.44 33.25
N MET A 85 -9.62 -27.59 33.92
CA MET A 85 -8.71 -27.97 35.00
C MET A 85 -7.49 -28.70 34.43
N LYS A 86 -6.31 -28.36 34.95
CA LYS A 86 -5.02 -28.85 34.45
C LYS A 86 -4.89 -30.37 34.67
N GLY A 87 -4.54 -31.13 33.63
CA GLY A 87 -4.18 -32.55 33.70
C GLY A 87 -5.30 -33.56 33.48
N ARG A 88 -6.44 -33.17 32.89
CA ARG A 88 -7.52 -34.10 32.52
C ARG A 88 -7.93 -33.94 31.06
N SER A 89 -8.15 -35.07 30.38
CA SER A 89 -8.77 -35.12 29.07
C SER A 89 -10.29 -35.19 29.26
N TYR A 90 -11.02 -34.30 28.58
CA TYR A 90 -12.47 -34.22 28.68
C TYR A 90 -13.07 -34.64 27.34
N ILE A 91 -13.96 -35.64 27.36
CA ILE A 91 -14.85 -35.94 26.23
C ILE A 91 -16.24 -35.56 26.71
N VAL A 92 -16.79 -34.51 26.12
CA VAL A 92 -18.14 -34.06 26.45
C VAL A 92 -19.05 -34.51 25.32
N GLY A 93 -19.87 -35.53 25.58
CA GLY A 93 -20.85 -36.01 24.60
C GLY A 93 -21.92 -34.95 24.35
N TYR A 94 -22.19 -34.66 23.07
CA TYR A 94 -23.11 -33.62 22.61
C TYR A 94 -24.51 -33.73 23.26
N ASP A 95 -25.01 -34.95 23.43
CA ASP A 95 -26.35 -35.21 23.98
C ASP A 95 -26.52 -34.75 25.43
N VAL A 96 -25.43 -34.62 26.19
CA VAL A 96 -25.47 -34.18 27.60
C VAL A 96 -25.55 -32.65 27.70
N VAL A 97 -25.01 -31.93 26.71
CA VAL A 97 -24.90 -30.47 26.72
C VAL A 97 -26.04 -29.79 25.95
N ARG A 98 -26.60 -30.50 24.97
CA ARG A 98 -27.66 -30.00 24.08
C ARG A 98 -28.85 -29.33 24.81
N PRO A 99 -29.43 -29.91 25.87
CA PRO A 99 -30.60 -29.31 26.53
C PRO A 99 -30.28 -27.95 27.19
N TYR A 100 -29.08 -27.80 27.74
CA TYR A 100 -28.66 -26.55 28.40
C TYR A 100 -28.39 -25.43 27.38
N LEU A 101 -27.85 -25.79 26.21
CA LEU A 101 -27.61 -24.84 25.11
C LEU A 101 -28.91 -24.40 24.44
N GLU A 102 -29.86 -25.30 24.21
CA GLU A 102 -31.15 -24.99 23.59
C GLU A 102 -32.04 -24.13 24.50
N GLU A 103 -31.90 -24.26 25.82
CA GLU A 103 -32.67 -23.48 26.80
C GLU A 103 -31.97 -22.18 27.26
N GLY A 104 -30.77 -21.87 26.75
CA GLY A 104 -30.01 -20.67 27.13
C GLY A 104 -29.56 -20.65 28.59
N ARG A 105 -29.50 -21.81 29.26
CA ARG A 105 -29.06 -21.91 30.66
C ARG A 105 -27.56 -22.21 30.72
N GLY A 106 -26.83 -21.50 31.59
CA GLY A 106 -25.43 -21.80 31.85
C GLY A 106 -25.26 -23.21 32.43
N ILE A 107 -24.32 -24.00 31.89
CA ILE A 107 -24.05 -25.37 32.37
C ILE A 107 -23.55 -25.29 33.82
N PRO A 108 -24.23 -25.90 34.79
CA PRO A 108 -23.83 -25.79 36.20
C PRO A 108 -22.45 -26.41 36.42
N SER A 109 -21.56 -25.69 37.11
CA SER A 109 -20.22 -26.17 37.42
C SER A 109 -20.30 -27.35 38.39
N GLY A 110 -20.15 -28.57 37.89
CA GLY A 110 -20.17 -29.78 38.71
C GLY A 110 -20.64 -31.06 38.01
N VAL A 111 -21.22 -30.97 36.82
CA VAL A 111 -21.75 -32.15 36.11
C VAL A 111 -20.72 -32.70 35.14
N VAL A 112 -19.81 -33.55 35.64
CA VAL A 112 -19.00 -34.45 34.81
C VAL A 112 -19.35 -35.87 35.24
N TYR A 113 -20.27 -36.51 34.52
CA TYR A 113 -20.58 -37.93 34.73
C TYR A 113 -19.47 -38.79 34.14
N TYR A 114 -18.83 -39.59 35.00
CA TYR A 114 -17.90 -40.64 34.59
C TYR A 114 -18.72 -41.84 34.08
N TYR A 115 -18.77 -42.03 32.75
CA TYR A 115 -19.23 -43.29 32.18
C TYR A 115 -18.12 -44.34 32.31
N TYR A 116 -18.11 -45.07 33.43
CA TYR A 116 -17.44 -46.37 33.49
C TYR A 116 -18.32 -47.37 32.75
N HIS A 117 -17.99 -47.63 31.49
CA HIS A 117 -18.58 -48.75 30.78
C HIS A 117 -18.10 -50.04 31.43
N HIS A 118 -19.01 -50.74 32.09
CA HIS A 118 -18.91 -52.16 32.42
C HIS A 118 -18.58 -52.95 31.15
N CYS A 119 -17.29 -53.23 30.92
CA CYS A 119 -16.83 -54.28 30.01
C CYS A 119 -16.62 -55.55 30.85
N LEU A 120 -17.71 -56.25 31.16
CA LEU A 120 -17.64 -57.63 31.61
C LEU A 120 -18.29 -58.51 30.54
N THR A 121 -17.44 -59.34 29.92
CA THR A 121 -17.75 -60.64 29.31
C THR A 121 -18.58 -60.71 28.01
N LEU A 122 -18.26 -59.92 26.98
CA LEU A 122 -18.77 -60.13 25.60
C LEU A 122 -17.79 -60.07 24.39
N PRO A 123 -16.43 -60.13 24.48
CA PRO A 123 -15.58 -59.95 23.28
C PRO A 123 -15.15 -61.24 22.55
N VAL A 124 -15.37 -62.44 23.11
CA VAL A 124 -14.73 -63.66 22.57
C VAL A 124 -15.47 -64.23 21.35
N MET A 125 -16.81 -64.16 21.34
CA MET A 125 -17.64 -64.66 20.23
C MET A 125 -17.57 -63.79 18.98
N THR A 126 -17.32 -62.48 19.14
CA THR A 126 -17.24 -61.54 18.01
C THR A 126 -15.89 -61.62 17.30
N GLU A 127 -14.79 -61.89 18.02
CA GLU A 127 -13.48 -62.07 17.41
C GLU A 127 -13.37 -63.38 16.63
N PHE A 128 -13.93 -64.48 17.14
CA PHE A 128 -13.93 -65.76 16.41
C PHE A 128 -14.73 -65.66 15.11
N LYS A 129 -15.94 -65.08 15.16
CA LYS A 129 -16.79 -64.92 13.97
C LYS A 129 -16.11 -64.05 12.90
N LYS A 130 -15.42 -62.99 13.31
CA LYS A 130 -14.63 -62.15 12.38
C LYS A 130 -13.48 -62.90 11.73
N ALA A 131 -12.77 -63.74 12.50
CA ALA A 131 -11.69 -64.54 11.96
C ALA A 131 -12.21 -65.63 11.01
N GLU A 132 -13.38 -66.21 11.30
CA GLU A 132 -14.07 -67.16 10.43
C GLU A 132 -14.50 -66.50 9.11
N GLU A 133 -15.15 -65.32 9.17
CA GLU A 133 -15.53 -64.54 7.98
C GLU A 133 -14.31 -64.10 7.14
N LEU A 134 -13.21 -63.69 7.79
CA LEU A 134 -11.96 -63.35 7.10
C LEU A 134 -11.33 -64.59 6.45
N PHE A 135 -11.38 -65.73 7.13
CA PHE A 135 -10.86 -66.99 6.60
C PHE A 135 -11.69 -67.49 5.40
N ASP A 136 -13.02 -67.33 5.42
CA ASP A 136 -13.86 -67.68 4.28
C ASP A 136 -13.51 -66.81 3.06
N ARG A 137 -13.29 -65.50 3.25
CA ARG A 137 -12.80 -64.61 2.17
C ARG A 137 -11.41 -64.99 1.69
N LEU A 138 -10.53 -65.41 2.60
CA LEU A 138 -9.20 -65.90 2.26
C LEU A 138 -9.30 -67.17 1.40
N LEU A 139 -10.20 -68.10 1.74
CA LEU A 139 -10.44 -69.30 0.95
C LEU A 139 -11.00 -68.99 -0.44
N GLU A 140 -11.98 -68.08 -0.55
CA GLU A 140 -12.51 -67.65 -1.85
C GLU A 140 -11.40 -67.04 -2.72
N SER A 141 -10.55 -66.19 -2.14
CA SER A 141 -9.42 -65.58 -2.85
C SER A 141 -8.33 -66.60 -3.21
N HIS A 142 -8.06 -67.56 -2.32
CA HIS A 142 -7.17 -68.69 -2.58
C HIS A 142 -7.67 -69.53 -3.74
N GLU A 143 -8.95 -69.94 -3.71
CA GLU A 143 -9.56 -70.75 -4.76
C GLU A 143 -9.56 -70.03 -6.10
N ALA A 144 -9.81 -68.71 -6.14
CA ALA A 144 -9.70 -67.91 -7.34
C ALA A 144 -8.28 -67.96 -7.92
N LEU A 145 -7.26 -67.66 -7.10
CA LEU A 145 -5.87 -67.69 -7.55
C LEU A 145 -5.40 -69.08 -8.00
N VAL A 146 -5.77 -70.12 -7.25
CA VAL A 146 -5.42 -71.50 -7.58
C VAL A 146 -6.13 -71.96 -8.84
N THR A 147 -7.43 -71.66 -8.98
CA THR A 147 -8.23 -72.08 -10.13
C THR A 147 -7.83 -71.35 -11.40
N ASP A 148 -7.41 -70.09 -11.31
CA ASP A 148 -7.05 -69.30 -12.50
C ASP A 148 -5.59 -69.48 -12.92
N HIS A 149 -4.68 -69.79 -11.98
CA HIS A 149 -3.23 -69.78 -12.24
C HIS A 149 -2.52 -71.13 -12.06
N ILE A 150 -3.11 -72.09 -11.36
CA ILE A 150 -2.52 -73.43 -11.16
C ILE A 150 -3.06 -74.53 -12.11
N PRO A 151 -4.15 -74.39 -12.92
CA PRO A 151 -4.59 -75.49 -13.74
C PRO A 151 -3.68 -75.64 -14.97
N ASN A 152 -3.01 -76.78 -15.06
CA ASN A 152 -2.28 -77.33 -16.23
C ASN A 152 -0.75 -77.24 -16.24
N GLY A 153 -0.08 -76.94 -15.13
CA GLY A 153 1.39 -77.05 -15.07
C GLY A 153 2.10 -76.16 -16.09
N ARG A 154 1.52 -75.00 -16.39
CA ARG A 154 2.19 -73.98 -17.18
C ARG A 154 3.09 -73.19 -16.24
N ASP A 155 4.40 -73.26 -16.47
CA ASP A 155 5.40 -72.36 -15.88
C ASP A 155 5.26 -70.91 -16.42
N GLU A 156 4.08 -70.51 -16.90
CA GLU A 156 3.84 -69.18 -17.43
C GLU A 156 3.62 -68.22 -16.25
N LEU A 157 4.57 -67.31 -16.06
CA LEU A 157 4.49 -66.25 -15.05
C LEU A 157 3.19 -65.44 -15.24
N PRO A 158 2.47 -65.11 -14.16
CA PRO A 158 1.32 -64.22 -14.21
C PRO A 158 1.77 -62.87 -14.80
N SER A 159 1.22 -62.52 -15.96
CA SER A 159 1.70 -61.38 -16.77
C SER A 159 0.69 -60.24 -16.85
N ASN A 160 -0.54 -60.46 -16.40
CA ASN A 160 -1.57 -59.44 -16.38
C ASN A 160 -1.52 -58.64 -15.06
N LYS A 161 -1.87 -57.35 -15.15
CA LYS A 161 -1.96 -56.45 -13.98
C LYS A 161 -3.03 -56.92 -13.00
N GLU A 162 -4.10 -57.53 -13.51
CA GLU A 162 -5.23 -58.04 -12.72
C GLU A 162 -4.78 -59.21 -11.81
N ASP A 163 -3.96 -60.14 -12.32
CA ASP A 163 -3.43 -61.27 -11.55
C ASP A 163 -2.59 -60.79 -10.35
N LEU A 164 -1.78 -59.74 -10.57
CA LEU A 164 -0.95 -59.18 -9.51
C LEU A 164 -1.79 -58.43 -8.46
N GLU A 165 -2.89 -57.79 -8.88
CA GLU A 165 -3.85 -57.15 -7.96
C GLU A 165 -4.55 -58.21 -7.09
N GLN A 166 -4.99 -59.32 -7.69
CA GLN A 166 -5.59 -60.45 -6.96
C GLN A 166 -4.60 -61.08 -5.98
N TYR A 167 -3.33 -61.27 -6.39
CA TYR A 167 -2.27 -61.73 -5.49
C TYR A 167 -2.04 -60.78 -4.31
N ASN A 168 -1.99 -59.47 -4.56
CA ASN A 168 -1.79 -58.49 -3.47
C ASN A 168 -2.99 -58.46 -2.50
N GLU A 169 -4.21 -58.64 -3.00
CA GLU A 169 -5.40 -58.76 -2.14
C GLU A 169 -5.32 -60.03 -1.28
N PHE A 170 -4.97 -61.16 -1.89
CA PHE A 170 -4.78 -62.44 -1.21
C PHE A 170 -3.68 -62.39 -0.15
N GLU A 171 -2.51 -61.85 -0.47
CA GLU A 171 -1.39 -61.65 0.46
C GLU A 171 -1.82 -60.80 1.66
N GLY A 172 -2.60 -59.73 1.41
CA GLY A 172 -3.22 -58.92 2.46
C GLY A 172 -4.13 -59.74 3.38
N LEU A 173 -5.02 -60.56 2.81
CA LEU A 173 -5.93 -61.43 3.56
C LEU A 173 -5.18 -62.50 4.37
N ILE A 174 -4.11 -63.08 3.83
CA ILE A 174 -3.26 -64.05 4.54
C ILE A 174 -2.63 -63.43 5.78
N HIS A 175 -2.08 -62.23 5.65
CA HIS A 175 -1.45 -61.53 6.77
C HIS A 175 -2.49 -61.11 7.82
N GLU A 176 -3.65 -60.60 7.38
CA GLU A 176 -4.72 -60.22 8.29
C GLU A 176 -5.28 -61.42 9.06
N CYS A 177 -5.56 -62.54 8.38
CA CYS A 177 -5.97 -63.80 9.01
C CYS A 177 -4.89 -64.33 9.97
N GLY A 178 -3.62 -64.30 9.56
CA GLY A 178 -2.49 -64.76 10.36
C GLY A 178 -2.39 -64.06 11.72
N ASN A 179 -2.70 -62.76 11.78
CA ASN A 179 -2.74 -62.02 13.04
C ASN A 179 -3.79 -62.58 14.02
N TYR A 180 -4.97 -62.98 13.54
CA TYR A 180 -6.01 -63.61 14.36
C TYR A 180 -5.61 -65.02 14.80
N ILE A 181 -5.06 -65.81 13.87
CA ILE A 181 -4.58 -67.18 14.14
C ILE A 181 -3.48 -67.19 15.20
N LEU A 182 -2.50 -66.29 15.11
CA LEU A 182 -1.44 -66.13 16.11
C LEU A 182 -2.01 -65.76 17.49
N LYS A 183 -3.02 -64.88 17.53
CA LYS A 183 -3.71 -64.50 18.77
C LYS A 183 -4.42 -65.70 19.40
N PHE A 184 -5.07 -66.55 18.60
CA PHE A 184 -5.73 -67.77 19.07
C PHE A 184 -4.75 -68.84 19.55
N LYS A 185 -3.69 -69.12 18.77
CA LYS A 185 -2.59 -70.02 19.17
C LYS A 185 -2.02 -69.62 20.54
N LYS A 186 -1.74 -68.32 20.72
CA LYS A 186 -1.24 -67.79 21.99
C LYS A 186 -2.21 -68.01 23.14
N ARG A 187 -3.51 -67.76 22.95
CA ARG A 187 -4.55 -67.98 23.97
C ARG A 187 -4.69 -69.46 24.35
N LEU A 188 -4.60 -70.37 23.39
CA LEU A 188 -4.61 -71.82 23.64
C LEU A 188 -3.38 -72.26 24.45
N LEU A 189 -2.19 -71.78 24.08
CA LEU A 189 -0.94 -72.09 24.77
C LEU A 189 -0.90 -71.50 26.20
N ASP A 190 -1.30 -70.24 26.37
CA ASP A 190 -1.32 -69.56 27.67
C ASP A 190 -2.35 -70.18 28.63
N GLY A 191 -3.51 -70.60 28.10
CA GLY A 191 -4.55 -71.30 28.86
C GLY A 191 -4.09 -72.65 29.40
N SER A 192 -3.20 -73.34 28.67
CA SER A 192 -2.64 -74.63 29.09
C SER A 192 -1.52 -74.52 30.14
N ARG A 193 -0.84 -73.36 30.24
CA ARG A 193 0.34 -73.18 31.12
C ARG A 193 0.05 -72.54 32.48
N LYS A 194 -0.96 -71.65 32.58
CA LYS A 194 -1.12 -70.78 33.76
C LYS A 194 -2.10 -71.28 34.83
N ASN A 195 -2.99 -72.21 34.52
CA ASN A 195 -3.87 -72.86 35.50
C ASN A 195 -4.56 -74.09 34.86
N PRO A 196 -4.22 -75.34 35.23
CA PRO A 196 -4.91 -76.52 34.72
C PRO A 196 -6.39 -76.58 35.15
N ASP A 197 -6.76 -75.93 36.27
CA ASP A 197 -8.15 -75.86 36.76
C ASP A 197 -8.92 -74.59 36.32
N ALA A 198 -8.23 -73.60 35.72
CA ALA A 198 -8.87 -72.48 35.03
C ALA A 198 -8.85 -72.68 33.49
N ALA A 199 -8.60 -73.92 33.05
CA ALA A 199 -8.51 -74.34 31.66
C ALA A 199 -9.90 -74.34 30.98
N ALA A 200 -10.48 -73.17 30.79
CA ALA A 200 -11.53 -72.95 29.81
C ALA A 200 -11.65 -71.46 29.44
N VAL A 201 -10.58 -70.82 28.94
CA VAL A 201 -10.75 -69.58 28.14
C VAL A 201 -11.70 -69.85 26.97
N TYR A 202 -11.62 -71.08 26.43
CA TYR A 202 -12.57 -71.64 25.50
C TYR A 202 -13.20 -72.91 26.10
N GLY A 203 -14.53 -72.99 26.10
CA GLY A 203 -15.21 -74.27 26.39
C GLY A 203 -14.84 -75.33 25.34
N PRO A 204 -14.97 -76.64 25.64
CA PRO A 204 -14.50 -77.72 24.77
C PRO A 204 -14.95 -77.61 23.30
N LYS A 205 -16.20 -77.16 23.07
CA LYS A 205 -16.74 -76.91 21.73
C LYS A 205 -16.03 -75.77 20.99
N MET A 206 -15.74 -74.67 21.68
CA MET A 206 -15.06 -73.52 21.09
C MET A 206 -13.58 -73.80 20.87
N LYS A 207 -12.94 -74.55 21.77
CA LYS A 207 -11.57 -75.01 21.60
C LYS A 207 -11.41 -75.80 20.30
N ALA A 208 -12.26 -76.80 20.07
CA ALA A 208 -12.25 -77.59 18.84
C ALA A 208 -12.46 -76.74 17.58
N LYS A 209 -13.35 -75.73 17.65
CA LYS A 209 -13.56 -74.79 16.53
C LYS A 209 -12.34 -73.91 16.23
N VAL A 210 -11.67 -73.42 17.27
CA VAL A 210 -10.46 -72.61 17.12
C VAL A 210 -9.30 -73.47 16.59
N GLU A 211 -9.14 -74.70 17.09
CA GLU A 211 -8.14 -75.65 16.60
C GLU A 211 -8.38 -75.98 15.12
N GLY A 212 -9.62 -76.27 14.71
CA GLY A 212 -9.94 -76.54 13.30
C GLY A 212 -9.82 -75.30 12.39
N LEU A 213 -9.98 -74.08 12.90
CA LEU A 213 -9.70 -72.87 12.13
C LEU A 213 -8.19 -72.65 11.95
N ILE A 214 -7.39 -72.95 12.98
CA ILE A 214 -5.92 -72.88 12.92
C ILE A 214 -5.39 -73.89 11.90
N GLU A 215 -5.84 -75.14 11.96
CA GLU A 215 -5.40 -76.21 11.06
C GLU A 215 -5.68 -75.86 9.59
N ARG A 216 -6.93 -75.47 9.27
CA ARG A 216 -7.28 -75.04 7.90
C ARG A 216 -6.48 -73.82 7.42
N TYR A 217 -6.15 -72.88 8.31
CA TYR A 217 -5.30 -71.75 7.94
C TYR A 217 -3.85 -72.19 7.66
N GLU A 218 -3.30 -73.10 8.46
CA GLU A 218 -1.96 -73.63 8.24
C GLU A 218 -1.85 -74.33 6.87
N GLU A 219 -2.88 -75.09 6.47
CA GLU A 219 -2.94 -75.70 5.14
C GLU A 219 -2.92 -74.68 3.99
N VAL A 220 -3.71 -73.60 4.11
CA VAL A 220 -3.73 -72.52 3.10
C VAL A 220 -2.42 -71.73 3.11
N TYR A 221 -1.83 -71.52 4.28
CA TYR A 221 -0.57 -70.81 4.43
C TYR A 221 0.60 -71.59 3.82
N GLU A 222 0.65 -72.91 4.00
CA GLU A 222 1.64 -73.79 3.38
C GLU A 222 1.56 -73.72 1.85
N GLN A 223 0.35 -73.76 1.28
CA GLN A 223 0.16 -73.58 -0.16
C GLN A 223 0.58 -72.20 -0.66
N TYR A 224 0.36 -71.16 0.15
CA TYR A 224 0.84 -69.82 -0.16
C TYR A 224 2.37 -69.76 -0.17
N GLU A 225 3.04 -70.24 0.86
CA GLU A 225 4.51 -70.17 0.98
C GLU A 225 5.20 -71.02 -0.09
N ASP A 226 4.70 -72.23 -0.36
CA ASP A 226 5.37 -73.20 -1.23
C ASP A 226 5.03 -73.01 -2.72
N ILE A 227 3.82 -72.54 -3.04
CA ILE A 227 3.31 -72.53 -4.43
C ILE A 227 3.01 -71.11 -4.90
N ILE A 228 2.16 -70.38 -4.18
CA ILE A 228 1.64 -69.10 -4.67
C ILE A 228 2.72 -68.00 -4.60
N GLN A 229 3.38 -67.84 -3.46
CA GLN A 229 4.37 -66.76 -3.25
C GLN A 229 5.53 -66.81 -4.27
N PRO A 230 6.18 -67.95 -4.56
CA PRO A 230 7.26 -68.01 -5.54
C PRO A 230 6.81 -67.64 -6.96
N LEU A 231 5.57 -67.97 -7.35
CA LEU A 231 5.04 -67.65 -8.68
C LEU A 231 4.87 -66.14 -8.89
N PHE A 232 4.50 -65.41 -7.85
CA PHE A 232 4.20 -63.97 -7.94
C PHE A 232 5.36 -63.06 -7.49
N GLU A 233 6.37 -63.58 -6.80
CA GLU A 233 7.51 -62.78 -6.29
C GLU A 233 8.24 -62.04 -7.43
N HIS A 234 8.50 -62.73 -8.55
CA HIS A 234 9.17 -62.13 -9.70
C HIS A 234 8.31 -61.07 -10.40
N ALA A 235 6.99 -61.31 -10.53
CA ALA A 235 6.05 -60.35 -11.12
C ALA A 235 5.91 -59.09 -10.25
N SER A 236 5.80 -59.26 -8.92
CA SER A 236 5.75 -58.16 -7.94
C SER A 236 7.02 -57.31 -7.97
N LEU A 237 8.19 -57.94 -8.08
CA LEU A 237 9.47 -57.24 -8.15
C LEU A 237 9.60 -56.43 -9.45
N GLN A 238 9.20 -56.99 -10.59
CA GLN A 238 9.21 -56.27 -11.87
C GLN A 238 8.29 -55.06 -11.87
N GLU A 239 7.10 -55.18 -11.28
CA GLU A 239 6.16 -54.06 -11.19
C GLU A 239 6.68 -52.94 -10.30
N LYS A 240 7.27 -53.28 -9.14
CA LYS A 240 7.93 -52.30 -8.27
C LYS A 240 9.06 -51.56 -8.99
N ASP A 241 9.88 -52.27 -9.77
CA ASP A 241 10.94 -51.67 -10.57
C ASP A 241 10.39 -50.77 -11.69
N ARG A 242 9.28 -51.15 -12.32
CA ARG A 242 8.59 -50.33 -13.33
C ARG A 242 8.09 -49.02 -12.72
N LEU A 243 7.42 -49.09 -11.57
CA LEU A 243 6.94 -47.92 -10.85
C LEU A 243 8.08 -46.99 -10.42
N ARG A 244 9.21 -47.55 -9.95
CA ARG A 244 10.40 -46.75 -9.59
C ARG A 244 10.95 -45.97 -10.78
N ARG A 245 11.11 -46.63 -11.95
CA ARG A 245 11.61 -45.97 -13.17
C ARG A 245 10.67 -44.86 -13.65
N GLU A 246 9.37 -45.08 -13.57
CA GLU A 246 8.39 -44.05 -13.96
C GLU A 246 8.39 -42.87 -12.99
N GLU A 247 8.53 -43.11 -11.69
CA GLU A 247 8.66 -42.02 -10.70
C GLU A 247 9.93 -41.20 -10.91
N GLU A 248 11.06 -41.84 -11.23
CA GLU A 248 12.32 -41.18 -11.58
C GLU A 248 12.18 -40.31 -12.83
N ARG A 249 11.51 -40.82 -13.89
CA ARG A 249 11.21 -40.03 -15.09
C ARG A 249 10.36 -38.80 -14.77
N ARG A 250 9.28 -38.96 -13.99
CA ARG A 250 8.43 -37.84 -13.57
C ARG A 250 9.18 -36.83 -12.71
N LYS A 251 10.15 -37.25 -11.89
CA LYS A 251 11.02 -36.34 -11.13
C LYS A 251 11.97 -35.58 -12.05
N GLN A 252 12.51 -36.24 -13.09
CA GLN A 252 13.37 -35.58 -14.06
C GLN A 252 12.61 -34.56 -14.91
N ASP A 253 11.44 -34.93 -15.45
CA ASP A 253 10.60 -34.02 -16.24
C ASP A 253 10.20 -32.78 -15.43
N LYS A 254 9.92 -32.94 -14.13
CA LYS A 254 9.65 -31.82 -13.22
C LYS A 254 10.87 -30.91 -13.03
N LYS A 255 12.07 -31.47 -12.91
CA LYS A 255 13.31 -30.67 -12.78
C LYS A 255 13.58 -29.88 -14.05
N ASP A 256 13.46 -30.52 -15.21
CA ASP A 256 13.68 -29.87 -16.51
C ASP A 256 12.64 -28.77 -16.79
N ALA A 257 11.39 -28.97 -16.37
CA ALA A 257 10.35 -27.95 -16.45
C ALA A 257 10.64 -26.73 -15.56
N ILE A 258 11.11 -26.97 -14.32
CA ILE A 258 11.50 -25.89 -13.39
C ILE A 258 12.71 -25.12 -13.94
N GLU A 259 13.72 -25.82 -14.48
CA GLU A 259 14.90 -25.16 -15.04
C GLU A 259 14.55 -24.27 -16.24
N LYS A 260 13.66 -24.73 -17.13
CA LYS A 260 13.16 -23.91 -18.25
C LYS A 260 12.38 -22.68 -17.76
N ASP A 261 11.53 -22.80 -16.74
CA ASP A 261 10.80 -21.67 -16.16
C ASP A 261 11.77 -20.65 -15.52
N VAL A 262 12.78 -21.11 -14.80
CA VAL A 262 13.81 -20.23 -14.22
C VAL A 262 14.59 -19.47 -15.30
N GLN A 263 14.98 -20.13 -16.40
CA GLN A 263 15.65 -19.47 -17.53
C GLN A 263 14.76 -18.43 -18.21
N GLN A 264 13.48 -18.73 -18.44
CA GLN A 264 12.53 -17.78 -19.03
C GLN A 264 12.31 -16.57 -18.12
N ARG A 265 12.15 -16.77 -16.81
CA ARG A 265 12.03 -15.67 -15.85
C ARG A 265 13.27 -14.80 -15.78
N ALA A 266 14.46 -15.39 -15.84
CA ALA A 266 15.71 -14.64 -15.87
C ALA A 266 15.83 -13.77 -17.14
N GLN A 267 15.45 -14.30 -18.31
CA GLN A 267 15.41 -13.52 -19.56
C GLN A 267 14.38 -12.39 -19.50
N TRP A 268 13.21 -12.64 -18.92
CA TRP A 268 12.17 -11.63 -18.77
C TRP A 268 12.60 -10.51 -17.82
N ALA A 269 13.22 -10.86 -16.68
CA ALA A 269 13.77 -9.88 -15.74
C ALA A 269 14.84 -8.99 -16.39
N ALA A 270 15.79 -9.58 -17.12
CA ALA A 270 16.84 -8.83 -17.82
C ALA A 270 16.27 -7.87 -18.89
N ASN A 271 15.24 -8.28 -19.63
CA ASN A 271 14.57 -7.41 -20.60
C ASN A 271 13.79 -6.29 -19.92
N PHE A 272 13.17 -6.58 -18.77
CA PHE A 272 12.42 -5.60 -18.00
C PHE A 272 13.33 -4.50 -17.44
N ASP A 273 14.48 -4.89 -16.86
CA ASP A 273 15.48 -3.95 -16.35
C ASP A 273 16.04 -3.06 -17.46
N LYS A 274 16.37 -3.64 -18.62
CA LYS A 274 16.83 -2.86 -19.78
C LYS A 274 15.80 -1.84 -20.25
N THR A 275 14.52 -2.24 -20.30
CA THR A 275 13.42 -1.35 -20.70
C THR A 275 13.24 -0.21 -19.71
N ARG A 276 13.39 -0.50 -18.40
CA ARG A 276 13.33 0.50 -17.34
C ARG A 276 14.47 1.51 -17.43
N GLU A 277 15.70 1.07 -17.65
CA GLU A 277 16.86 1.96 -17.82
C GLU A 277 16.75 2.86 -19.06
N GLU A 278 16.17 2.36 -20.16
CA GLU A 278 15.89 3.16 -21.35
C GLU A 278 14.78 4.20 -21.10
N ALA A 279 13.73 3.84 -20.35
CA ALA A 279 12.67 4.77 -19.97
C ALA A 279 13.17 5.87 -19.01
N GLU A 280 14.00 5.52 -18.02
CA GLU A 280 14.61 6.49 -17.09
C GLU A 280 15.53 7.48 -17.84
N ARG A 281 16.33 7.01 -18.79
CA ARG A 281 17.16 7.89 -19.63
C ARG A 281 16.32 8.82 -20.52
N ALA A 282 15.27 8.30 -21.14
CA ALA A 282 14.35 9.11 -21.95
C ALA A 282 13.60 10.16 -21.11
N GLN A 283 13.28 9.86 -19.86
CA GLN A 283 12.67 10.81 -18.94
C GLN A 283 13.66 11.92 -18.53
N GLN A 284 14.88 11.57 -18.17
CA GLN A 284 15.92 12.56 -17.84
C GLN A 284 16.22 13.51 -19.00
N GLU A 285 16.25 13.00 -20.23
CA GLU A 285 16.44 13.82 -21.43
C GLU A 285 15.28 14.81 -21.64
N ARG A 286 14.03 14.38 -21.41
CA ARG A 286 12.86 15.26 -21.49
C ARG A 286 12.86 16.34 -20.42
N GLU A 287 13.21 15.98 -19.19
CA GLU A 287 13.30 16.94 -18.07
C GLU A 287 14.41 17.97 -18.30
N ALA A 288 15.56 17.54 -18.83
CA ALA A 288 16.65 18.44 -19.22
C ALA A 288 16.24 19.40 -20.34
N ALA A 289 15.57 18.89 -21.39
CA ALA A 289 15.09 19.70 -22.49
C ALA A 289 14.01 20.72 -22.06
N GLU A 290 13.10 20.32 -21.17
CA GLU A 290 12.08 21.24 -20.65
C GLU A 290 12.71 22.32 -19.77
N LYS A 291 13.67 21.95 -18.91
CA LYS A 291 14.41 22.92 -18.11
C LYS A 291 15.14 23.92 -18.98
N GLU A 292 15.81 23.48 -20.04
CA GLU A 292 16.49 24.36 -20.99
C GLU A 292 15.50 25.31 -21.68
N ARG A 293 14.31 24.84 -22.06
CA ARG A 293 13.26 25.67 -22.64
C ARG A 293 12.77 26.76 -21.68
N VAL A 294 12.53 26.40 -20.42
CA VAL A 294 12.11 27.35 -19.37
C VAL A 294 13.21 28.36 -19.08
N ASP A 295 14.46 27.92 -18.97
CA ASP A 295 15.61 28.79 -18.75
C ASP A 295 15.81 29.77 -19.94
N ALA A 296 15.62 29.31 -21.18
CA ALA A 296 15.65 30.16 -22.36
C ALA A 296 14.53 31.21 -22.39
N GLN A 297 13.29 30.81 -22.07
CA GLN A 297 12.16 31.75 -21.97
C GLN A 297 12.36 32.79 -20.87
N ASN A 298 12.88 32.38 -19.72
CA ASN A 298 13.23 33.30 -18.63
C ASN A 298 14.35 34.26 -19.03
N ALA A 299 15.38 33.78 -19.74
CA ALA A 299 16.45 34.62 -20.24
C ALA A 299 15.95 35.65 -21.27
N GLU A 300 15.05 35.26 -22.18
CA GLU A 300 14.41 36.15 -23.14
C GLU A 300 13.54 37.21 -22.45
N LEU A 301 12.70 36.81 -21.49
CA LEU A 301 11.88 37.73 -20.71
C LEU A 301 12.74 38.73 -19.93
N MET A 302 13.86 38.28 -19.36
CA MET A 302 14.81 39.14 -18.66
C MET A 302 15.56 40.08 -19.61
N ALA A 303 15.90 39.65 -20.82
CA ALA A 303 16.49 40.49 -21.84
C ALA A 303 15.53 41.60 -22.28
N LYS A 304 14.27 41.24 -22.57
CA LYS A 304 13.21 42.20 -22.93
C LYS A 304 12.97 43.23 -21.82
N ARG A 305 12.91 42.80 -20.56
CA ARG A 305 12.77 43.70 -19.41
C ARG A 305 13.96 44.67 -19.26
N ARG A 306 15.17 44.25 -19.61
CA ARG A 306 16.36 45.13 -19.59
C ARG A 306 16.29 46.16 -20.72
N GLU A 307 15.88 45.75 -21.91
CA GLU A 307 15.70 46.65 -23.05
C GLU A 307 14.64 47.72 -22.75
N GLU A 308 13.50 47.32 -22.17
CA GLU A 308 12.45 48.24 -21.75
C GLU A 308 12.93 49.23 -20.66
N GLU A 309 13.68 48.76 -19.66
CA GLU A 309 14.24 49.64 -18.62
C GLU A 309 15.28 50.61 -19.19
N GLU A 310 16.11 50.17 -20.14
CA GLU A 310 17.09 51.05 -20.80
C GLU A 310 16.40 52.09 -21.69
N LYS A 311 15.32 51.70 -22.39
CA LYS A 311 14.46 52.63 -23.13
C LYS A 311 13.89 53.69 -22.18
N ILE A 312 13.30 53.28 -21.06
CA ILE A 312 12.78 54.21 -20.04
C ILE A 312 13.90 55.09 -19.49
N ARG A 313 15.10 54.55 -19.25
CA ARG A 313 16.24 55.31 -18.75
C ARG A 313 16.69 56.39 -19.74
N SER A 314 16.67 56.08 -21.04
CA SER A 314 17.07 57.00 -22.11
C SER A 314 16.08 58.13 -22.38
N MET A 315 14.82 57.99 -21.95
CA MET A 315 13.82 59.05 -22.06
C MET A 315 14.14 60.19 -21.10
N ASP A 316 14.01 61.43 -21.56
CA ASP A 316 14.02 62.60 -20.68
C ASP A 316 12.79 62.62 -19.76
N GLU A 317 12.83 63.48 -18.74
CA GLU A 317 11.79 63.58 -17.71
C GLU A 317 10.43 63.98 -18.31
N ASP A 318 10.40 64.94 -19.23
CA ASP A 318 9.16 65.45 -19.82
C ASP A 318 8.52 64.39 -20.72
N THR A 319 9.33 63.69 -21.53
CA THR A 319 8.87 62.57 -22.36
C THR A 319 8.31 61.43 -21.51
N LYS A 320 8.91 61.13 -20.35
CA LYS A 320 8.35 60.14 -19.41
C LYS A 320 6.99 60.55 -18.90
N ILE A 321 6.82 61.81 -18.49
CA ILE A 321 5.54 62.33 -17.98
C ILE A 321 4.47 62.29 -19.08
N CYS A 322 4.78 62.77 -20.28
CA CYS A 322 3.84 62.77 -21.40
C CYS A 322 3.42 61.36 -21.81
N THR A 323 4.39 60.43 -21.90
CA THR A 323 4.12 59.02 -22.22
C THR A 323 3.28 58.36 -21.13
N ALA A 324 3.57 58.63 -19.86
CA ALA A 324 2.81 58.10 -18.74
C ALA A 324 1.34 58.56 -18.76
N ILE A 325 1.10 59.85 -19.00
CA ILE A 325 -0.27 60.40 -19.10
C ILE A 325 -1.02 59.80 -20.28
N LYS A 326 -0.32 59.60 -21.41
CA LYS A 326 -0.90 58.91 -22.58
C LYS A 326 -1.30 57.47 -22.23
N GLU A 327 -0.44 56.70 -21.56
CA GLU A 327 -0.76 55.35 -21.09
C GLU A 327 -1.96 55.32 -20.13
N MET A 328 -2.05 56.30 -19.21
CA MET A 328 -3.19 56.43 -18.28
C MET A 328 -4.51 56.67 -19.03
N LEU A 329 -4.47 57.44 -20.12
CA LEU A 329 -5.64 57.78 -20.94
C LEU A 329 -6.02 56.67 -21.91
N GLU A 330 -5.06 55.90 -22.42
CA GLU A 330 -5.29 54.84 -23.41
C GLU A 330 -5.83 53.54 -22.79
N CYS A 331 -5.67 53.34 -21.49
CA CYS A 331 -6.05 52.08 -20.83
C CYS A 331 -7.55 51.95 -20.48
N ASN A 332 -8.41 52.34 -21.42
CA ASN A 332 -9.86 52.51 -21.24
C ASN A 332 -10.68 51.21 -21.17
N ASP A 333 -10.11 50.04 -21.48
CA ASP A 333 -10.92 48.83 -21.58
C ASP A 333 -11.45 48.36 -20.21
N ASN A 334 -10.78 48.71 -19.12
CA ASN A 334 -11.10 48.22 -17.76
C ASN A 334 -11.30 49.31 -16.70
N MET A 335 -11.10 50.60 -17.02
CA MET A 335 -11.16 51.69 -16.05
C MET A 335 -12.09 52.82 -16.50
N THR A 336 -13.06 53.19 -15.65
CA THR A 336 -13.92 54.35 -15.88
C THR A 336 -13.18 55.65 -15.59
N ILE A 337 -13.59 56.76 -16.20
CA ILE A 337 -12.96 58.08 -15.96
C ILE A 337 -13.11 58.55 -14.51
N ALA A 338 -14.19 58.14 -13.81
CA ALA A 338 -14.32 58.40 -12.38
C ALA A 338 -13.23 57.67 -11.57
N GLN A 339 -12.90 56.43 -11.92
CA GLN A 339 -11.79 55.70 -11.32
C GLN A 339 -10.44 56.32 -11.67
N LEU A 340 -10.22 56.69 -12.95
CA LEU A 340 -9.01 57.38 -13.38
C LEU A 340 -8.79 58.67 -12.57
N ARG A 341 -9.81 59.52 -12.44
CA ARG A 341 -9.75 60.73 -11.60
C ARG A 341 -9.45 60.41 -10.15
N MET A 342 -10.12 59.42 -9.57
CA MET A 342 -9.85 58.99 -8.19
C MET A 342 -8.38 58.59 -8.01
N HIS A 343 -7.82 57.81 -8.94
CA HIS A 343 -6.42 57.38 -8.89
C HIS A 343 -5.44 58.53 -9.13
N LEU A 344 -5.74 59.46 -10.04
CA LEU A 344 -4.96 60.68 -10.24
C LEU A 344 -5.01 61.60 -9.01
N GLY A 345 -6.15 61.71 -8.34
CA GLY A 345 -6.29 62.41 -7.07
C GLY A 345 -5.37 61.84 -6.00
N LYS A 346 -5.30 60.51 -5.89
CA LYS A 346 -4.38 59.83 -4.96
C LYS A 346 -2.91 60.04 -5.33
N LEU A 347 -2.56 60.01 -6.63
CA LEU A 347 -1.21 60.30 -7.10
C LEU A 347 -0.81 61.75 -6.77
N LYS A 348 -1.71 62.70 -7.00
CA LYS A 348 -1.54 64.12 -6.64
C LYS A 348 -1.34 64.30 -5.14
N GLU A 349 -2.21 63.70 -4.31
CA GLU A 349 -2.08 63.71 -2.85
C GLU A 349 -0.73 63.15 -2.40
N TYR A 350 -0.28 62.07 -3.03
CA TYR A 350 1.01 61.46 -2.72
C TYR A 350 2.20 62.39 -3.04
N ILE A 351 2.22 63.03 -4.20
CA ILE A 351 3.28 64.00 -4.56
C ILE A 351 3.19 65.25 -3.68
N SER A 352 1.99 65.72 -3.36
CA SER A 352 1.75 66.85 -2.47
C SER A 352 2.26 66.59 -1.05
N ALA A 353 2.09 65.36 -0.54
CA ALA A 353 2.66 64.96 0.75
C ALA A 353 4.19 65.03 0.75
N ILE A 354 4.85 64.59 -0.34
CA ILE A 354 6.30 64.70 -0.49
C ILE A 354 6.73 66.17 -0.56
N ALA A 355 6.04 67.01 -1.34
CA ALA A 355 6.36 68.43 -1.47
C ALA A 355 6.22 69.19 -0.13
N SER A 356 5.26 68.78 0.70
CA SER A 356 4.98 69.40 2.01
C SER A 356 5.95 68.95 3.10
N THR A 357 6.49 67.73 3.00
CA THR A 357 7.41 67.12 3.97
C THR A 357 8.59 66.44 3.25
N PRO A 358 9.44 67.20 2.56
CA PRO A 358 10.49 66.67 1.70
C PRO A 358 11.56 65.85 2.44
N GLU A 359 11.73 66.08 3.74
CA GLU A 359 12.68 65.39 4.60
C GLU A 359 12.29 63.93 4.91
N ASP A 360 11.01 63.56 4.79
CA ASP A 360 10.54 62.21 5.11
C ASP A 360 10.99 61.19 4.04
N ASP A 361 11.95 60.34 4.40
CA ASP A 361 12.47 59.29 3.51
C ASP A 361 11.44 58.19 3.21
N GLN A 362 10.48 57.97 4.12
CA GLN A 362 9.44 56.95 3.93
C GLN A 362 8.47 57.35 2.83
N LEU A 363 8.09 58.62 2.78
CA LEU A 363 7.24 59.15 1.71
C LEU A 363 7.92 59.11 0.35
N ARG A 364 9.26 59.16 0.30
CA ARG A 364 10.04 59.15 -0.94
C ARG A 364 10.47 57.76 -1.39
N THR A 365 10.15 56.72 -0.62
CA THR A 365 10.52 55.33 -0.92
C THR A 365 9.26 54.48 -1.13
N VAL A 366 9.01 54.07 -2.36
CA VAL A 366 7.85 53.23 -2.70
C VAL A 366 8.29 51.80 -2.95
N ARG A 367 7.62 50.86 -2.27
CA ARG A 367 7.69 49.43 -2.60
C ARG A 367 6.67 49.12 -3.67
N LEU A 368 7.08 48.76 -4.89
CA LEU A 368 6.15 48.48 -5.99
C LEU A 368 5.26 47.24 -5.74
N ALA A 369 5.70 46.32 -4.88
CA ALA A 369 4.90 45.19 -4.43
C ALA A 369 3.90 45.53 -3.30
N ASN A 370 3.88 46.77 -2.79
CA ASN A 370 2.96 47.17 -1.74
C ASN A 370 1.53 47.17 -2.29
N ARG A 371 0.66 46.37 -1.68
CA ARG A 371 -0.75 46.27 -2.07
C ARG A 371 -1.48 47.61 -1.98
N SER A 372 -1.24 48.40 -0.93
CA SER A 372 -1.83 49.74 -0.80
C SER A 372 -1.38 50.67 -1.93
N PHE A 373 -0.11 50.59 -2.35
CA PHE A 373 0.35 51.34 -3.51
C PHE A 373 -0.35 50.87 -4.79
N ASN A 374 -0.40 49.55 -5.04
CA ASN A 374 -1.03 49.00 -6.24
C ASN A 374 -2.53 49.28 -6.30
N ASP A 375 -3.27 49.14 -5.20
CA ASP A 375 -4.72 49.38 -5.16
C ASP A 375 -5.08 50.87 -5.37
N ASN A 376 -4.13 51.79 -5.13
CA ASN A 376 -4.37 53.22 -5.15
C ASN A 376 -3.73 53.98 -6.31
N ILE A 377 -2.50 53.66 -6.68
CA ILE A 377 -1.68 54.38 -7.66
C ILE A 377 -1.09 53.40 -8.69
N GLY A 378 -0.52 52.30 -8.23
CA GLY A 378 0.20 51.33 -9.09
C GLY A 378 -0.69 50.56 -10.06
N CYS A 379 -2.01 50.50 -9.84
CA CYS A 379 -2.96 49.95 -10.80
C CYS A 379 -3.19 50.86 -12.01
N LEU A 380 -2.79 52.12 -11.93
CA LEU A 380 -2.93 53.09 -13.01
C LEU A 380 -1.79 52.87 -14.03
N PRO A 381 -2.09 52.52 -15.29
CA PRO A 381 -1.09 52.34 -16.34
C PRO A 381 -0.29 53.62 -16.52
N GLY A 382 1.03 53.53 -16.67
CA GLY A 382 1.90 54.69 -16.70
C GLY A 382 2.21 55.34 -15.34
N ALA A 383 1.55 55.03 -14.21
CA ALA A 383 1.83 55.70 -12.93
C ALA A 383 3.27 55.54 -12.45
N VAL A 384 3.86 54.35 -12.62
CA VAL A 384 5.27 54.14 -12.28
C VAL A 384 6.17 54.99 -13.21
N LEU A 385 5.85 55.06 -14.51
CA LEU A 385 6.58 55.89 -15.47
C LEU A 385 6.43 57.39 -15.17
N PHE A 386 5.27 57.82 -14.68
CA PHE A 386 5.05 59.19 -14.20
C PHE A 386 5.98 59.48 -13.01
N LEU A 387 6.00 58.59 -12.00
CA LEU A 387 6.92 58.72 -10.86
C LEU A 387 8.39 58.72 -11.32
N ARG A 388 8.75 57.95 -12.35
CA ARG A 388 10.09 58.05 -12.98
C ARG A 388 10.36 59.43 -13.54
N GLY A 389 9.38 60.02 -14.23
CA GLY A 389 9.46 61.38 -14.77
C GLY A 389 9.59 62.45 -13.68
N VAL A 390 8.98 62.22 -12.51
CA VAL A 390 9.16 63.06 -11.30
C VAL A 390 10.57 62.97 -10.70
N GLY A 391 11.31 61.90 -11.03
CA GLY A 391 12.69 61.69 -10.57
C GLY A 391 12.88 60.46 -9.68
N PHE A 392 11.87 59.60 -9.51
CA PHE A 392 12.04 58.36 -8.75
C PHE A 392 12.94 57.35 -9.48
N GLN A 393 14.01 56.91 -8.84
CA GLN A 393 14.99 55.99 -9.41
C GLN A 393 14.82 54.55 -8.90
N PRO A 394 15.13 53.52 -9.71
CA PRO A 394 15.03 52.14 -9.26
C PRO A 394 16.08 51.90 -8.20
N THR A 395 15.67 51.29 -7.10
CA THR A 395 16.58 50.84 -6.06
C THR A 395 16.31 49.37 -5.76
N ILE A 396 17.40 48.62 -5.58
CA ILE A 396 17.37 47.25 -5.11
C ILE A 396 17.68 47.33 -3.63
N ASP A 397 16.80 46.79 -2.78
CA ASP A 397 17.07 46.68 -1.35
C ASP A 397 18.15 45.62 -1.14
N THR A 398 19.41 46.06 -0.99
CA THR A 398 20.56 45.16 -0.79
C THR A 398 20.48 44.38 0.52
N ASN A 399 19.55 44.72 1.42
CA ASN A 399 19.44 44.13 2.75
C ASN A 399 18.44 42.96 2.82
N LYS A 400 17.78 42.57 1.71
CA LYS A 400 16.82 41.46 1.69
C LYS A 400 17.25 40.34 0.74
N SER A 401 17.04 39.11 1.19
CA SER A 401 17.39 37.84 0.53
C SER A 401 16.96 37.80 -0.95
N HIS A 402 17.79 37.14 -1.76
CA HIS A 402 17.77 37.05 -3.23
C HIS A 402 16.45 36.64 -3.89
N ASP A 403 15.44 36.20 -3.14
CA ASP A 403 14.29 35.47 -3.67
C ASP A 403 13.08 36.33 -4.04
N ASP A 404 13.06 37.60 -3.61
CA ASP A 404 12.14 38.58 -4.16
C ASP A 404 12.92 39.86 -4.45
N MET A 405 13.27 40.09 -5.72
CA MET A 405 13.67 41.42 -6.20
C MET A 405 12.46 42.35 -6.12
N ILE A 406 12.07 42.69 -4.89
CA ILE A 406 11.07 43.71 -4.59
C ILE A 406 11.66 45.00 -5.15
N ARG A 407 11.11 45.44 -6.28
CA ARG A 407 11.52 46.69 -6.90
C ARG A 407 11.03 47.84 -6.01
N PHE A 408 11.98 48.58 -5.46
CA PHE A 408 11.71 49.87 -4.83
C PHE A 408 11.97 50.97 -5.85
N ILE A 409 11.22 52.06 -5.75
CA ILE A 409 11.57 53.30 -6.41
C ILE A 409 11.77 54.36 -5.33
N LYS A 410 12.85 55.14 -5.45
CA LYS A 410 13.23 56.14 -4.45
C LYS A 410 13.47 57.48 -5.10
N LEU A 411 12.86 58.53 -4.56
CA LEU A 411 13.14 59.91 -4.94
C LEU A 411 14.28 60.44 -4.06
N LYS A 412 15.40 60.80 -4.69
CA LYS A 412 16.59 61.29 -3.98
C LYS A 412 16.44 62.79 -3.68
N GLU A 413 16.54 63.19 -2.41
CA GLU A 413 16.71 64.61 -2.07
C GLU A 413 18.07 65.13 -2.54
N PRO A 414 18.09 66.34 -3.10
CA PRO A 414 19.25 67.20 -3.01
C PRO A 414 19.66 67.47 -1.56
N ASP A 415 20.96 67.63 -1.32
CA ASP A 415 21.46 68.04 0.00
C ASP A 415 21.24 69.55 0.20
N ALA A 416 20.18 69.91 0.93
CA ALA A 416 19.81 71.30 1.19
C ALA A 416 20.92 72.13 1.87
N VAL A 417 21.83 71.47 2.60
CA VAL A 417 22.94 72.16 3.29
C VAL A 417 24.06 72.49 2.30
N LYS A 418 24.27 71.64 1.29
CA LYS A 418 25.31 71.85 0.28
C LYS A 418 24.89 72.79 -0.84
N ASP A 419 23.64 72.66 -1.31
CA ASP A 419 23.13 73.41 -2.45
C ASP A 419 21.64 73.74 -2.27
N TRP A 420 21.40 74.86 -1.59
CA TRP A 420 20.06 75.33 -1.26
C TRP A 420 19.25 75.71 -2.51
N ASP A 421 19.88 76.32 -3.51
CA ASP A 421 19.20 76.78 -4.72
C ASP A 421 18.73 75.59 -5.56
N TYR A 422 19.55 74.54 -5.66
CA TYR A 422 19.16 73.29 -6.31
C TYR A 422 18.02 72.59 -5.55
N TRP A 423 18.08 72.56 -4.22
CA TRP A 423 17.00 72.01 -3.39
C TRP A 423 15.68 72.78 -3.57
N GLN A 424 15.70 74.12 -3.58
CA GLN A 424 14.51 74.94 -3.83
C GLN A 424 13.92 74.70 -5.22
N THR A 425 14.79 74.57 -6.23
CA THR A 425 14.36 74.25 -7.60
C THR A 425 13.69 72.88 -7.67
N TRP A 426 14.25 71.89 -6.97
CA TRP A 426 13.67 70.55 -6.86
C TRP A 426 12.31 70.58 -6.14
N GLN A 427 12.19 71.30 -5.02
CA GLN A 427 10.91 71.42 -4.30
C GLN A 427 9.85 72.11 -5.16
N LYS A 428 10.20 73.23 -5.80
CA LYS A 428 9.29 73.94 -6.72
C LYS A 428 8.85 73.04 -7.88
N ARG A 429 9.73 72.16 -8.37
CA ARG A 429 9.36 71.20 -9.41
C ARG A 429 8.30 70.21 -8.91
N LEU A 430 8.39 69.74 -7.65
CA LEU A 430 7.33 68.91 -7.03
C LEU A 430 5.99 69.63 -6.95
N GLU A 431 5.99 70.90 -6.54
CA GLU A 431 4.79 71.74 -6.53
C GLU A 431 4.19 71.87 -7.93
N ASN A 432 5.03 72.10 -8.95
CA ASN A 432 4.53 72.21 -10.32
C ASN A 432 3.92 70.89 -10.83
N TYR A 433 4.44 69.70 -10.44
CA TYR A 433 3.78 68.43 -10.77
C TYR A 433 2.39 68.33 -10.13
N VAL A 434 2.21 68.84 -8.90
CA VAL A 434 0.90 68.88 -8.22
C VAL A 434 -0.06 69.81 -8.95
N ASP A 435 0.41 70.98 -9.39
CA ASP A 435 -0.38 71.93 -10.17
C ASP A 435 -0.77 71.35 -11.55
N PHE A 436 0.16 70.66 -12.20
CA PHE A 436 -0.09 69.94 -13.45
C PHE A 436 -1.18 68.89 -13.28
N LEU A 437 -1.07 68.01 -12.28
CA LEU A 437 -2.07 66.99 -12.02
C LEU A 437 -3.44 67.60 -11.68
N SER A 438 -3.46 68.71 -10.94
CA SER A 438 -4.70 69.43 -10.62
C SER A 438 -5.37 70.01 -11.87
N THR A 439 -4.58 70.66 -12.72
CA THR A 439 -5.04 71.23 -13.99
C THR A 439 -5.55 70.14 -14.93
N PHE A 440 -4.80 69.05 -15.04
CA PHE A 440 -5.18 67.90 -15.86
C PHE A 440 -6.47 67.24 -15.37
N GLU A 441 -6.60 67.00 -14.06
CA GLU A 441 -7.81 66.44 -13.44
C GLU A 441 -9.05 67.33 -13.71
N ALA A 442 -8.88 68.66 -13.61
CA ALA A 442 -9.94 69.63 -13.85
C ALA A 442 -10.40 69.68 -15.31
N GLN A 443 -9.52 69.39 -16.26
CA GLN A 443 -9.82 69.39 -17.69
C GLN A 443 -10.45 68.09 -18.19
N MET A 444 -10.39 67.02 -17.40
CA MET A 444 -11.08 65.79 -17.77
C MET A 444 -12.60 66.02 -17.92
N PRO A 445 -13.27 65.36 -18.87
CA PRO A 445 -14.71 65.50 -19.08
C PRO A 445 -15.52 64.90 -17.92
N THR A 446 -16.51 65.65 -17.42
CA THR A 446 -17.40 65.21 -16.32
C THR A 446 -18.57 64.34 -16.79
N SER A 447 -18.97 64.41 -18.06
CA SER A 447 -20.13 63.67 -18.59
C SER A 447 -19.75 62.50 -19.50
N PHE A 448 -20.50 61.41 -19.44
CA PHE A 448 -20.25 60.16 -20.19
C PHE A 448 -20.21 60.34 -21.72
N ASP A 449 -21.02 61.24 -22.28
CA ASP A 449 -21.01 61.51 -23.73
C ASP A 449 -19.78 62.32 -24.16
N ALA A 450 -19.35 63.28 -23.33
CA ALA A 450 -18.10 64.00 -23.55
C ALA A 450 -16.88 63.09 -23.37
N GLN A 451 -16.99 62.03 -22.55
CA GLN A 451 -15.93 61.05 -22.33
C GLN A 451 -15.66 60.19 -23.56
N ARG A 452 -16.71 59.69 -24.23
CA ARG A 452 -16.56 58.94 -25.50
C ARG A 452 -15.98 59.81 -26.62
N LEU A 453 -16.36 61.08 -26.67
CA LEU A 453 -15.80 62.03 -27.63
C LEU A 453 -14.36 62.41 -27.28
N PHE A 454 -14.04 62.63 -26.00
CA PHE A 454 -12.69 62.96 -25.55
C PHE A 454 -11.70 61.84 -25.87
N ILE A 455 -12.07 60.57 -25.68
CA ILE A 455 -11.20 59.44 -26.01
C ILE A 455 -11.07 59.22 -27.53
N ASN A 456 -12.16 59.38 -28.30
CA ASN A 456 -12.14 59.12 -29.75
C ASN A 456 -11.68 60.32 -30.60
N GLN A 457 -11.78 61.55 -30.09
CA GLN A 457 -11.21 62.76 -30.70
C GLN A 457 -9.80 63.05 -30.19
N ALA A 458 -9.33 62.29 -29.20
CA ALA A 458 -7.96 62.35 -28.73
C ALA A 458 -7.05 61.48 -29.62
N ASP A 459 -6.59 61.93 -30.78
CA ASP A 459 -5.42 62.81 -30.82
C ASP A 459 -5.42 63.92 -29.76
N ILE A 460 -5.32 63.55 -28.47
CA ILE A 460 -4.61 64.37 -27.50
C ILE A 460 -3.19 64.17 -27.97
N ASN A 461 -2.87 64.93 -29.01
CA ASN A 461 -1.57 64.97 -29.63
C ASN A 461 -0.63 65.25 -28.46
N ALA A 462 0.52 64.57 -28.41
CA ALA A 462 1.48 64.77 -27.33
C ALA A 462 1.68 66.27 -27.07
N ASP A 463 1.63 67.08 -28.14
CA ASP A 463 1.59 68.53 -28.17
C ASP A 463 0.60 69.19 -27.20
N HIS A 464 -0.63 68.68 -26.98
CA HIS A 464 -1.57 69.26 -26.02
C HIS A 464 -1.19 68.96 -24.57
N ILE A 465 -0.71 67.73 -24.28
CA ILE A 465 -0.19 67.40 -22.94
C ILE A 465 1.09 68.19 -22.67
N ILE A 466 1.96 68.31 -23.67
CA ILE A 466 3.17 69.13 -23.63
C ILE A 466 2.81 70.61 -23.46
N GLN A 467 1.76 71.11 -24.10
CA GLN A 467 1.30 72.48 -23.91
C GLN A 467 0.80 72.70 -22.49
N LEU A 468 -0.04 71.81 -21.96
CA LEU A 468 -0.49 71.87 -20.56
C LEU A 468 0.68 71.82 -19.57
N TRP A 469 1.67 70.98 -19.87
CA TRP A 469 2.91 70.89 -19.13
C TRP A 469 3.68 72.21 -19.15
N HIS A 470 3.88 72.81 -20.32
CA HIS A 470 4.57 74.09 -20.46
C HIS A 470 3.81 75.26 -19.84
N ASP A 471 2.47 75.26 -19.89
CA ASP A 471 1.62 76.29 -19.30
C ASP A 471 1.74 76.33 -17.76
N THR A 472 2.13 75.22 -17.12
CA THR A 472 2.45 75.19 -15.67
C THR A 472 3.83 75.79 -15.33
N GLY A 473 4.55 76.32 -16.32
CA GLY A 473 5.84 76.97 -16.12
C GLY A 473 7.01 76.01 -15.90
N ILE A 474 6.80 74.72 -16.16
CA ILE A 474 7.84 73.71 -16.07
C ILE A 474 8.62 73.73 -17.39
N THR A 475 9.77 74.40 -17.37
CA THR A 475 10.77 74.25 -18.42
C THR A 475 11.93 73.49 -17.82
N THR A 476 12.18 72.26 -18.29
CA THR A 476 13.39 71.52 -18.00
C THR A 476 14.56 72.15 -18.75
N SER A 477 14.94 73.38 -18.38
CA SER A 477 16.17 74.01 -18.84
C SER A 477 17.37 73.34 -18.15
N THR A 478 17.54 72.04 -18.39
CA THR A 478 18.70 71.28 -17.97
C THR A 478 19.82 71.63 -18.93
N THR A 479 20.53 72.70 -18.62
CA THR A 479 21.87 72.92 -19.18
C THR A 479 22.73 71.79 -18.59
N SER A 480 22.93 70.73 -19.36
CA SER A 480 23.80 69.60 -19.01
C SER A 480 25.19 70.14 -18.62
N GLN A 481 25.58 69.96 -17.35
CA GLN A 481 26.98 69.90 -16.93
C GLN A 481 27.38 68.46 -16.71
#